data_AF-A0A946H0E7-F1
#
_entry.id   AF-A0A946H0E7-F1
#
_cell.length_a   1.000
_cell.length_b   1.000
_cell.length_c   1.000
_cell.angle_alpha   90.00
_cell.angle_beta   90.00
_cell.angle_gamma   90.00
#
_symmetry.space_group_name_H-M   'P 1'
#
loop_
_entity.id
_entity.type
_entity.pdbx_description
1 polymer ?
#
loop_
_entity_poly.entity_id
_entity_poly.type
_entity_poly.pdbx_seq_one_letter_code
_entity_poly.pdbx_strand_id
1 'polypeptide(L)'
;MTQSLTVSQRIQQLRTLNIQLRRQLEVAEAQVPVINDLLKQLDTIQLGCNRAFLGTVIYQRLYDRGYGPEDSCQVIQATAVAGHGLGVTLWDIDEYQAFCKQPWPDDHTVLVHFVAFDDLESSIKALLMPQVELLLNRICQQILPPGLNQASPPVDHFRR
;
A
#
# COMPACT_ATOMS: atom_id res chain seq x y z
N MET A 1 -29.64 5.49 -23.55
CA MET A 1 -30.75 5.73 -22.60
C MET A 1 -30.35 5.18 -21.24
N THR A 2 -29.76 6.00 -20.37
CA THR A 2 -29.36 5.63 -19.00
C THR A 2 -30.60 5.71 -18.10
N GLN A 3 -31.13 4.57 -17.68
CA GLN A 3 -32.25 4.54 -16.74
C GLN A 3 -31.82 5.15 -15.40
N SER A 4 -32.53 6.19 -14.95
CA SER A 4 -32.34 6.78 -13.63
C SER A 4 -32.75 5.73 -12.58
N LEU A 5 -31.78 5.17 -11.88
CA LEU A 5 -32.01 4.27 -10.74
C LEU A 5 -32.87 5.00 -9.71
N THR A 6 -33.94 4.36 -9.25
CA THR A 6 -34.76 4.89 -8.16
C THR A 6 -33.91 5.01 -6.90
N VAL A 7 -34.25 5.96 -6.01
CA VAL A 7 -33.51 6.19 -4.76
C VAL A 7 -33.35 4.88 -3.96
N SER A 8 -34.39 4.05 -3.92
CA SER A 8 -34.37 2.74 -3.26
C SER A 8 -33.34 1.78 -3.87
N GLN A 9 -33.16 1.76 -5.19
CA GLN A 9 -32.15 0.94 -5.86
C GLN A 9 -30.73 1.42 -5.52
N ARG A 10 -30.50 2.74 -5.47
CA ARG A 10 -29.20 3.30 -5.08
C ARG A 10 -28.85 2.97 -3.62
N ILE A 11 -29.82 3.07 -2.71
CA ILE A 11 -29.64 2.67 -1.30
C ILE A 11 -29.27 1.18 -1.21
N GLN A 12 -29.94 0.32 -1.98
CA GLN A 12 -29.64 -1.10 -1.98
C GLN A 12 -28.25 -1.40 -2.53
N GLN A 13 -27.83 -0.72 -3.61
CA GLN A 13 -26.47 -0.84 -4.15
C GLN A 13 -25.41 -0.42 -3.14
N LEU A 14 -25.61 0.70 -2.44
CA LEU A 14 -24.70 1.18 -1.40
C LEU A 14 -24.60 0.18 -0.24
N ARG A 15 -25.70 -0.43 0.17
CA ARG A 15 -25.71 -1.47 1.21
C ARG A 15 -24.90 -2.70 0.78
N THR A 16 -25.14 -3.20 -0.43
CA THR A 16 -24.40 -4.35 -0.97
C THR A 16 -22.90 -4.04 -1.04
N LEU A 17 -22.55 -2.85 -1.52
CA LEU A 17 -21.15 -2.41 -1.58
C LEU A 17 -20.53 -2.34 -0.17
N ASN A 18 -21.25 -1.79 0.81
CA ASN A 18 -20.74 -1.71 2.19
C ASN A 18 -20.46 -3.09 2.79
N ILE A 19 -21.34 -4.07 2.55
CA ILE A 19 -21.15 -5.46 2.99
C ILE A 19 -19.93 -6.09 2.30
N GLN A 20 -19.78 -5.88 0.99
CA GLN A 20 -18.63 -6.39 0.24
C GLN A 20 -17.31 -5.81 0.75
N LEU A 21 -17.27 -4.49 0.99
CA LEU A 21 -16.10 -3.81 1.54
C LEU A 21 -15.72 -4.34 2.93
N ARG A 22 -16.71 -4.56 3.81
CA ARG A 22 -16.46 -5.15 5.13
C ARG A 22 -15.86 -6.55 5.04
N ARG A 23 -16.43 -7.42 4.19
CA ARG A 23 -15.91 -8.78 4.01
C ARG A 23 -14.49 -8.78 3.45
N GLN A 24 -14.21 -7.90 2.48
CA GLN A 24 -12.86 -7.74 1.94
C GLN A 24 -11.88 -7.27 3.01
N LEU A 25 -12.30 -6.34 3.87
CA LEU A 25 -11.51 -5.86 4.99
C LEU A 25 -11.23 -6.97 6.02
N GLU A 26 -12.22 -7.79 6.37
CA GLU A 26 -12.03 -8.92 7.31
C GLU A 26 -11.01 -9.94 6.79
N VAL A 27 -11.09 -10.32 5.52
CA VAL A 27 -10.13 -11.25 4.90
C VAL A 27 -8.74 -10.63 4.86
N ALA A 28 -8.67 -9.35 4.52
CA ALA A 28 -7.44 -8.58 4.49
C ALA A 28 -6.76 -8.50 5.87
N GLU A 29 -7.50 -8.15 6.92
CA GLU A 29 -7.00 -8.07 8.29
C GLU A 29 -6.46 -9.43 8.77
N ALA A 30 -7.05 -10.54 8.32
CA ALA A 30 -6.52 -11.87 8.61
C ALA A 30 -5.20 -12.20 7.87
N GLN A 31 -4.95 -11.57 6.73
CA GLN A 31 -3.74 -11.82 5.92
C GLN A 31 -2.55 -10.95 6.31
N VAL A 32 -2.79 -9.72 6.78
CA VAL A 32 -1.73 -8.77 7.13
C VAL A 32 -0.73 -9.33 8.14
N PRO A 33 -1.12 -10.04 9.22
CA PRO A 33 -0.16 -10.63 10.16
C PRO A 33 0.86 -11.55 9.48
N VAL A 34 0.39 -12.40 8.55
CA VAL A 34 1.26 -13.31 7.79
C VAL A 34 2.26 -12.53 6.95
N ILE A 35 1.80 -11.45 6.30
CA ILE A 35 2.68 -10.60 5.49
C ILE A 35 3.70 -9.88 6.36
N ASN A 36 3.28 -9.35 7.51
CA ASN A 36 4.17 -8.67 8.45
C ASN A 36 5.25 -9.61 8.98
N ASP A 37 4.91 -10.88 9.23
CA ASP A 37 5.89 -11.89 9.64
C ASP A 37 6.88 -12.21 8.51
N LEU A 38 6.44 -12.25 7.25
CA LEU A 38 7.34 -12.38 6.10
C LEU A 38 8.27 -11.16 5.97
N LEU A 39 7.77 -9.95 6.17
CA LEU A 39 8.57 -8.72 6.15
C LEU A 39 9.60 -8.66 7.29
N LYS A 40 9.29 -9.24 8.46
CA LYS A 40 10.26 -9.40 9.55
C LYS A 40 11.35 -10.43 9.23
N GLN A 41 10.97 -11.55 8.61
CA GLN A 41 11.94 -12.55 8.14
C GLN A 41 12.86 -11.94 7.09
N LEU A 42 12.34 -11.10 6.21
CA LEU A 42 13.11 -10.42 5.18
C LEU A 42 14.20 -9.51 5.77
N ASP A 43 13.88 -8.76 6.81
CA ASP A 43 14.85 -7.94 7.55
C ASP A 43 15.94 -8.79 8.21
N THR A 44 15.57 -9.95 8.75
CA THR A 44 16.51 -10.89 9.40
C THR A 44 17.57 -11.41 8.44
N ILE A 45 17.20 -11.63 7.16
CA ILE A 45 18.12 -12.17 6.15
C ILE A 45 18.99 -11.05 5.54
N GLN A 46 18.76 -9.77 5.87
CA GLN A 46 19.49 -8.61 5.35
C GLN A 46 19.57 -8.57 3.81
N LEU A 47 18.53 -9.08 3.14
CA LEU A 47 18.52 -9.33 1.70
C LEU A 47 18.28 -8.06 0.85
N GLY A 48 18.41 -6.86 1.42
CA GLY A 48 18.24 -5.60 0.69
C GLY A 48 18.86 -4.41 1.42
N CYS A 49 19.42 -3.46 0.66
CA CYS A 49 19.91 -2.19 1.19
C CYS A 49 18.79 -1.26 1.63
N ASN A 50 17.56 -1.47 1.13
CA ASN A 50 16.39 -0.66 1.41
C ASN A 50 15.47 -1.42 2.37
N ARG A 51 15.19 -0.80 3.50
CA ARG A 51 14.24 -1.27 4.51
C ARG A 51 12.83 -0.76 4.25
N ALA A 52 12.67 0.31 3.47
CA ALA A 52 11.36 0.87 3.17
C ALA A 52 11.00 0.76 1.68
N PHE A 53 9.78 0.29 1.42
CA PHE A 53 9.21 0.12 0.08
C PHE A 53 7.98 1.00 -0.06
N LEU A 54 8.11 2.07 -0.83
CA LEU A 54 7.04 3.04 -1.07
C LEU A 54 6.13 2.62 -2.23
N GLY A 55 4.84 2.64 -1.95
CA GLY A 55 3.77 2.29 -2.87
C GLY A 55 3.17 3.50 -3.58
N THR A 56 1.92 3.35 -3.98
CA THR A 56 1.10 4.42 -4.55
C THR A 56 0.55 5.33 -3.46
N VAL A 57 0.29 6.59 -3.79
CA VAL A 57 -0.51 7.48 -2.95
C VAL A 57 -1.95 6.99 -2.99
N ILE A 58 -2.51 6.69 -1.83
CA ILE A 58 -3.87 6.13 -1.71
C ILE A 58 -4.89 7.20 -1.34
N TYR A 59 -4.46 8.29 -0.71
CA TYR A 59 -5.37 9.36 -0.29
C TYR A 59 -4.63 10.68 -0.07
N GLN A 60 -5.35 11.78 -0.27
CA GLN A 60 -4.93 13.13 0.11
C GLN A 60 -6.07 13.76 0.91
N ARG A 61 -5.76 14.29 2.09
CA ARG A 61 -6.74 14.96 2.96
C ARG A 61 -6.27 16.34 3.34
N LEU A 62 -7.19 17.30 3.36
CA LEU A 62 -6.92 18.62 3.94
C LEU A 62 -6.80 18.45 5.46
N TYR A 63 -5.98 19.32 6.09
CA TYR A 63 -5.95 19.38 7.54
C TYR A 63 -7.29 19.90 8.10
N ASP A 64 -7.66 19.43 9.27
CA ASP A 64 -8.79 20.00 9.99
C ASP A 64 -8.51 21.46 10.35
N ARG A 65 -9.58 22.26 10.44
CA ARG A 65 -9.47 23.69 10.81
C ARG A 65 -8.70 23.82 12.13
N GLY A 66 -7.55 24.49 12.07
CA GLY A 66 -6.69 24.75 13.23
C GLY A 66 -5.43 23.89 13.34
N TYR A 67 -5.20 22.92 12.46
CA TYR A 67 -4.03 22.03 12.49
C TYR A 67 -2.97 22.29 11.40
N GLY A 68 -3.05 23.42 10.68
CA GLY A 68 -2.04 23.81 9.68
C GLY A 68 -2.43 25.07 8.91
N PRO A 69 -1.59 25.50 7.94
CA PRO A 69 -1.97 26.50 6.96
C PRO A 69 -3.24 26.05 6.23
N GLU A 70 -4.16 26.98 5.91
CA GLU A 70 -5.43 26.63 5.25
C GLU A 70 -5.24 25.96 3.88
N ASP A 71 -4.05 26.11 3.27
CA ASP A 71 -3.70 25.57 1.96
C ASP A 71 -2.85 24.28 2.00
N SER A 72 -2.53 23.73 3.18
CA SER A 72 -1.75 22.49 3.26
C SER A 72 -2.62 21.23 3.32
N CYS A 73 -2.07 20.10 2.89
CA CYS A 73 -2.73 18.80 2.94
C CYS A 73 -1.78 17.68 3.35
N GLN A 74 -2.33 16.60 3.86
CA GLN A 74 -1.61 15.39 4.20
C GLN A 74 -1.77 14.35 3.08
N VAL A 75 -0.64 13.82 2.62
CA VAL A 75 -0.59 12.74 1.61
C VAL A 75 -0.37 11.41 2.32
N ILE A 76 -1.23 10.44 2.04
CA ILE A 76 -1.15 9.10 2.60
C ILE A 76 -0.67 8.15 1.52
N GLN A 77 0.50 7.55 1.73
CA GLN A 77 1.14 6.65 0.78
C GLN A 77 1.24 5.23 1.33
N ALA A 78 0.78 4.25 0.55
CA ALA A 78 0.93 2.84 0.92
C ALA A 78 2.41 2.48 1.08
N THR A 79 2.79 1.83 2.19
CA THR A 79 4.20 1.58 2.52
C THR A 79 4.37 0.21 3.15
N ALA A 80 5.43 -0.49 2.79
CA ALA A 80 5.87 -1.70 3.47
C ALA A 80 7.29 -1.49 3.99
N VAL A 81 7.55 -1.89 5.22
CA VAL A 81 8.84 -1.70 5.89
C VAL A 81 9.33 -3.03 6.41
N ALA A 82 10.53 -3.43 6.02
CA ALA A 82 11.21 -4.60 6.55
C ALA A 82 11.37 -4.47 8.08
N GLY A 83 11.00 -5.51 8.81
CA GLY A 83 11.02 -5.51 10.28
C GLY A 83 9.82 -4.83 10.96
N HIS A 84 9.08 -3.96 10.26
CA HIS A 84 7.96 -3.20 10.85
C HIS A 84 6.59 -3.55 10.23
N GLY A 85 6.57 -4.15 9.05
CA GLY A 85 5.34 -4.65 8.41
C GLY A 85 4.74 -3.68 7.38
N LEU A 86 3.48 -3.94 7.04
CA LEU A 86 2.66 -3.10 6.17
C LEU A 86 2.09 -1.91 6.94
N GLY A 87 1.87 -0.81 6.23
CA GLY A 87 1.28 0.40 6.79
C GLY A 87 1.16 1.51 5.75
N VAL A 88 1.19 2.75 6.22
CA VAL A 88 1.23 3.93 5.37
C VAL A 88 2.32 4.88 5.85
N THR A 89 2.81 5.71 4.94
CA THR A 89 3.63 6.86 5.27
C THR A 89 2.77 8.11 5.13
N LEU A 90 2.76 8.93 6.17
CA LEU A 90 2.01 10.18 6.22
C LEU A 90 2.94 11.35 5.94
N TRP A 91 2.72 12.03 4.82
CA TRP A 91 3.54 13.17 4.41
C TRP A 91 2.76 14.47 4.56
N ASP A 92 3.44 15.54 4.97
CA ASP A 92 2.96 16.87 4.58
C ASP A 92 3.12 17.05 3.05
N ILE A 93 2.22 17.80 2.41
CA ILE A 93 2.26 17.99 0.95
C ILE A 93 3.58 18.63 0.49
N ASP A 94 4.14 19.56 1.26
CA ASP A 94 5.39 20.22 0.90
C ASP A 94 6.57 19.25 0.99
N GLU A 95 6.57 18.39 2.02
CA GLU A 95 7.55 17.31 2.18
C GLU A 95 7.44 16.28 1.06
N TYR A 96 6.20 15.88 0.72
CA TYR A 96 5.95 14.95 -0.37
C TYR A 96 6.41 15.53 -1.71
N GLN A 97 6.16 16.81 -1.96
CA GLN A 97 6.65 17.48 -3.17
C GLN A 97 8.17 17.57 -3.21
N ALA A 98 8.82 17.86 -2.09
CA ALA A 98 10.28 17.84 -1.99
C ALA A 98 10.83 16.43 -2.27
N PHE A 99 10.23 15.40 -1.69
CA PHE A 99 10.55 14.00 -1.93
C PHE A 99 10.37 13.61 -3.41
N CYS A 100 9.29 14.05 -4.06
CA CYS A 100 9.06 13.78 -5.49
C CYS A 100 10.13 14.41 -6.39
N LYS A 101 10.66 15.58 -6.01
CA LYS A 101 11.74 16.25 -6.76
C LYS A 101 13.09 15.57 -6.54
N GLN A 102 13.33 15.11 -5.30
CA GLN A 102 14.57 14.46 -4.92
C GLN A 102 14.26 13.34 -3.91
N PRO A 103 14.09 12.09 -4.38
CA PRO A 103 13.85 10.97 -3.49
C PRO A 103 15.01 10.83 -2.50
N TRP A 104 14.72 10.76 -1.22
CA TRP A 104 15.76 10.62 -0.21
C TRP A 104 16.41 9.23 -0.30
N PRO A 105 17.74 9.16 -0.11
CA PRO A 105 18.45 7.89 -0.11
C PRO A 105 18.30 7.12 1.22
N ASP A 106 17.70 7.72 2.24
CA ASP A 106 17.62 7.17 3.60
C ASP A 106 16.20 6.74 3.97
N ASP A 107 16.08 5.51 4.46
CA ASP A 107 14.85 4.93 4.99
C ASP A 107 14.38 5.64 6.28
N HIS A 108 15.27 6.32 7.00
CA HIS A 108 14.94 6.96 8.28
C HIS A 108 13.76 7.93 8.15
N THR A 109 13.71 8.73 7.08
CA THR A 109 12.62 9.69 6.90
C THR A 109 11.28 8.98 6.67
N VAL A 110 11.28 7.85 5.96
CA VAL A 110 10.08 7.04 5.77
C VAL A 110 9.62 6.46 7.11
N LEU A 111 10.54 5.95 7.93
CA LEU A 111 10.25 5.37 9.23
C LEU A 111 9.64 6.37 10.21
N VAL A 112 10.09 7.63 10.21
CA VAL A 112 9.53 8.70 11.07
C VAL A 112 8.06 8.94 10.78
N HIS A 113 7.64 8.79 9.52
CA HIS A 113 6.29 9.07 9.05
C HIS A 113 5.44 7.80 8.93
N PHE A 114 6.00 6.63 9.25
CA PHE A 114 5.36 5.35 9.08
C PHE A 114 4.35 5.09 10.20
N VAL A 115 3.15 4.69 9.81
CA VAL A 115 2.11 4.20 10.71
C VAL A 115 1.80 2.76 10.32
N ALA A 116 2.02 1.85 11.27
CA ALA A 116 1.80 0.42 11.08
C ALA A 116 0.32 0.11 10.84
N PHE A 117 0.04 -0.96 10.10
CA PHE A 117 -1.32 -1.35 9.72
C PHE A 117 -2.28 -1.39 10.90
N ASP A 118 -1.88 -1.98 12.03
CA ASP A 118 -2.76 -2.17 13.18
C ASP A 118 -3.27 -0.85 13.76
N ASP A 119 -2.46 0.21 13.68
CA ASP A 119 -2.75 1.56 14.19
C ASP A 119 -3.56 2.42 13.21
N LEU A 120 -3.83 1.92 11.99
CA LEU A 120 -4.60 2.66 10.98
C LEU A 120 -6.10 2.66 11.28
N GLU A 121 -6.75 3.77 10.96
CA GLU A 121 -8.20 3.86 10.86
C GLU A 121 -8.74 2.86 9.83
N SER A 122 -9.91 2.28 10.08
CA SER A 122 -10.52 1.27 9.19
C SER A 122 -10.74 1.78 7.76
N SER A 123 -10.99 3.08 7.59
CA SER A 123 -11.10 3.76 6.29
C SER A 123 -9.79 3.68 5.51
N ILE A 124 -8.67 3.95 6.16
CA ILE A 124 -7.34 3.90 5.56
C ILE A 124 -6.90 2.46 5.32
N LYS A 125 -7.19 1.53 6.24
CA LYS A 125 -6.97 0.09 6.02
C LYS A 125 -7.67 -0.36 4.74
N ALA A 126 -8.95 -0.01 4.57
CA ALA A 126 -9.71 -0.37 3.38
C ALA A 126 -9.12 0.21 2.08
N LEU A 127 -8.51 1.41 2.12
CA LEU A 127 -7.82 2.02 0.97
C LEU A 127 -6.42 1.42 0.71
N LEU A 128 -5.74 0.95 1.74
CA LEU A 128 -4.44 0.32 1.65
C LEU A 128 -4.54 -1.09 1.03
N MET A 129 -5.59 -1.84 1.35
CA MET A 129 -5.71 -3.24 0.94
C MET A 129 -5.57 -3.52 -0.56
N PRO A 130 -6.21 -2.76 -1.46
CA PRO A 130 -6.00 -2.93 -2.89
C PRO A 130 -4.55 -2.72 -3.36
N GLN A 131 -3.70 -2.07 -2.56
CA GLN A 131 -2.29 -1.80 -2.89
C GLN A 131 -1.32 -2.85 -2.37
N VAL A 132 -1.75 -3.74 -1.46
CA VAL A 132 -0.86 -4.70 -0.81
C VAL A 132 -0.20 -5.63 -1.82
N GLU A 133 -0.96 -6.17 -2.78
CA GLU A 133 -0.40 -7.02 -3.83
C GLU A 133 0.63 -6.27 -4.69
N LEU A 134 0.34 -5.02 -5.06
CA LEU A 134 1.25 -4.18 -5.84
C LEU A 134 2.55 -3.89 -5.08
N LEU A 135 2.45 -3.63 -3.77
CA LEU A 135 3.60 -3.44 -2.89
C LEU A 135 4.45 -4.70 -2.80
N LEU A 136 3.84 -5.87 -2.56
CA LEU A 136 4.56 -7.14 -2.50
C LEU A 136 5.25 -7.47 -3.82
N ASN A 137 4.59 -7.23 -4.95
CA ASN A 137 5.19 -7.41 -6.26
C ASN A 137 6.40 -6.49 -6.47
N ARG A 138 6.34 -5.23 -6.01
CA ARG A 138 7.49 -4.31 -6.04
C ARG A 138 8.64 -4.80 -5.17
N ILE A 139 8.35 -5.28 -3.96
CA ILE A 139 9.36 -5.87 -3.07
C ILE A 139 10.06 -7.05 -3.75
N CYS A 140 9.29 -7.99 -4.31
CA CYS A 140 9.84 -9.13 -5.04
C CYS A 140 10.74 -8.70 -6.21
N GLN A 141 10.34 -7.67 -6.97
CA GLN A 141 11.14 -7.14 -8.08
C GLN A 141 12.45 -6.48 -7.64
N GLN A 142 12.48 -5.89 -6.44
CA GLN A 142 13.68 -5.22 -5.92
C GLN A 142 14.66 -6.20 -5.25
N ILE A 143 14.14 -7.31 -4.71
CA ILE A 143 14.95 -8.29 -3.96
C ILE A 143 15.44 -9.43 -4.86
N LEU A 144 14.67 -9.82 -5.88
CA LEU A 144 15.12 -10.84 -6.82
C LEU A 144 16.21 -10.26 -7.73
N PRO A 145 17.35 -10.94 -7.89
CA PRO A 145 18.36 -10.50 -8.85
C PRO A 145 17.77 -10.54 -10.26
N PRO A 146 18.22 -9.65 -11.19
CA PRO A 146 17.64 -9.49 -12.53
C PRO A 146 17.76 -10.71 -13.48
N GLY A 147 18.03 -11.92 -12.99
CA GLY A 147 18.17 -13.16 -13.77
C GLY A 147 17.19 -14.29 -13.44
N LEU A 148 16.38 -14.20 -12.36
CA LEU A 148 15.47 -15.29 -11.94
C LEU A 148 14.02 -15.17 -12.44
N ASN A 149 13.62 -14.02 -12.98
CA ASN A 149 12.27 -13.80 -13.53
C ASN A 149 12.10 -14.22 -15.01
N GLN A 150 13.13 -14.77 -15.64
CA GLN A 150 12.99 -15.42 -16.95
C GLN A 150 12.74 -16.92 -16.73
N ALA A 151 11.50 -17.27 -16.37
CA ALA A 151 11.04 -18.62 -16.61
C ALA A 151 10.99 -18.82 -18.14
N SER A 152 12.06 -19.41 -18.70
CA SER A 152 12.06 -19.89 -20.08
C SER A 152 10.82 -20.75 -20.29
N PRO A 153 10.05 -20.55 -21.39
CA PRO A 153 9.01 -21.50 -21.76
C PRO A 153 9.63 -22.89 -21.92
N PRO A 154 8.89 -23.96 -21.60
CA PRO A 154 9.39 -25.32 -21.82
C PRO A 154 9.77 -25.46 -23.29
N VAL A 155 11.05 -25.74 -23.53
CA VAL A 155 11.53 -26.11 -24.86
C VAL A 155 10.90 -27.47 -25.15
N ASP A 156 9.89 -27.49 -26.01
CA ASP A 156 9.28 -28.70 -26.55
C ASP A 156 10.34 -29.48 -27.35
N HIS A 157 11.11 -30.29 -26.64
CA HIS A 157 12.02 -31.28 -27.22
C HIS A 157 11.24 -32.51 -27.69
N PHE A 158 10.23 -32.36 -28.54
CA PHE A 158 9.66 -33.50 -29.28
C PHE A 158 9.10 -33.07 -30.64
N ARG A 159 9.99 -32.99 -31.63
CA ARG A 159 9.69 -33.40 -33.01
C ARG A 159 10.92 -34.04 -33.64
N ARG A 160 10.93 -35.37 -33.69
CA ARG A 160 11.50 -36.15 -34.78
C ARG A 160 10.38 -36.97 -35.39
#